data_AF-D6CK73-F1
#
_entry.id   AF-D6CK73-F1
#
_cell.length_a   1.000
_cell.length_b   1.000
_cell.length_c   1.000
_cell.angle_alpha   90.00
_cell.angle_beta   90.00
_cell.angle_gamma   90.00
#
_symmetry.space_group_name_H-M   'P 1'
#
loop_
_entity.id
_entity.type
_entity.pdbx_description
1 polymer ?
#
loop_
_entity_poly.entity_id
_entity_poly.type
_entity_poly.pdbx_seq_one_letter_code
_entity_poly.pdbx_strand_id
1 'polypeptide(L)'
;MPKPPMTAAEFESIQPRLGRLTVDTVQIARRVLVEGKSQAQIAEETGLTRQRISKMVQRVMSAANEFPPDWERVDEWMPPELAMRVRALAAEARTTAQEKKHA
;
A
#
# COMPACT_ATOMS: atom_id res chain seq x y z
N MET A 1 6.31 -25.81 2.04
CA MET A 1 5.40 -24.67 1.77
C MET A 1 6.24 -23.50 1.28
N PRO A 2 5.81 -22.72 0.28
CA PRO A 2 6.57 -21.54 -0.13
C PRO A 2 6.65 -20.53 1.02
N LYS A 3 7.81 -19.87 1.15
CA LYS A 3 8.03 -18.82 2.14
C LYS A 3 7.07 -17.65 1.90
N PRO A 4 6.44 -17.08 2.93
CA PRO A 4 5.56 -15.92 2.75
C PRO A 4 6.34 -14.73 2.15
N PRO A 5 5.75 -13.99 1.20
CA PRO A 5 6.37 -12.84 0.55
C PRO A 5 6.87 -11.74 1.51
N MET A 6 6.24 -11.56 2.66
CA MET A 6 6.64 -10.62 3.70
C MET A 6 6.27 -11.12 5.09
N THR A 7 6.95 -10.60 6.11
CA THR A 7 6.64 -10.84 7.51
C THR A 7 5.43 -10.01 7.97
N ALA A 8 4.84 -10.39 9.10
CA ALA A 8 3.78 -9.59 9.72
C ALA A 8 4.28 -8.18 10.07
N ALA A 9 5.49 -8.05 10.59
CA ALA A 9 6.07 -6.75 10.95
C ALA A 9 6.26 -5.82 9.74
N GLU A 10 6.70 -6.37 8.60
CA GLU A 10 6.79 -5.62 7.34
C GLU A 10 5.40 -5.22 6.81
N PHE A 11 4.37 -6.04 7.03
CA PHE A 11 3.00 -5.68 6.65
C PHE A 11 2.41 -4.59 7.57
N GLU A 12 2.67 -4.64 8.88
CA GLU A 12 2.20 -3.61 9.81
C GLU A 12 2.90 -2.27 9.58
N SER A 13 4.17 -2.25 9.17
CA SER A 13 4.87 -0.99 8.87
C SER A 13 4.27 -0.23 7.67
N ILE A 14 3.64 -0.95 6.73
CA ILE A 14 2.98 -0.33 5.58
C ILE A 14 1.50 0.02 5.83
N GLN A 15 0.89 -0.41 6.95
CA GLN A 15 -0.54 -0.16 7.23
C GLN A 15 -0.97 1.31 7.07
N PRO A 16 -0.21 2.31 7.57
CA PRO A 16 -0.58 3.73 7.41
C PRO A 16 -0.74 4.16 5.95
N ARG A 17 -0.06 3.48 5.02
CA ARG A 17 -0.10 3.73 3.57
C ARG A 17 -1.34 3.11 2.90
N LEU A 18 -2.00 2.15 3.56
CA LEU A 18 -3.12 1.40 2.99
C LEU A 18 -4.48 2.04 3.23
N GLY A 19 -4.57 3.18 3.93
CA GLY A 19 -5.84 3.78 4.37
C GLY A 19 -6.83 4.17 3.26
N ARG A 20 -6.44 4.15 1.98
CA ARG A 20 -7.34 4.34 0.83
C ARG A 20 -7.98 3.04 0.33
N LEU A 21 -7.51 1.89 0.79
CA LEU A 21 -7.98 0.57 0.37
C LEU A 21 -9.07 0.07 1.32
N THR A 22 -10.02 -0.68 0.78
CA THR A 22 -11.06 -1.35 1.58
C THR A 22 -10.42 -2.37 2.53
N VAL A 23 -11.00 -2.55 3.72
CA VAL A 23 -10.57 -3.58 4.70
C VAL A 23 -10.43 -4.96 4.05
N ASP A 24 -11.40 -5.39 3.24
CA ASP A 24 -11.36 -6.68 2.54
C ASP A 24 -10.12 -6.84 1.65
N THR A 25 -9.77 -5.80 0.89
CA THR A 25 -8.58 -5.80 0.02
C THR A 25 -7.30 -5.99 0.87
N VAL A 26 -7.21 -5.29 2.00
CA VAL A 26 -6.06 -5.37 2.91
C VAL A 26 -5.98 -6.76 3.55
N GLN A 27 -7.11 -7.31 4.01
CA GLN A 27 -7.18 -8.63 4.63
C GLN A 27 -6.82 -9.75 3.65
N ILE A 28 -7.37 -9.72 2.42
CA ILE A 28 -7.04 -10.69 1.38
C ILE A 28 -5.54 -10.63 1.03
N ALA A 29 -4.97 -9.43 0.89
CA ALA A 29 -3.56 -9.28 0.62
C ALA A 29 -2.69 -9.82 1.77
N ARG A 30 -3.05 -9.56 3.04
CA ARG A 30 -2.35 -10.09 4.21
C ARG A 30 -2.29 -11.62 4.20
N ARG A 31 -3.41 -12.27 3.88
CA ARG A 31 -3.48 -13.74 3.78
C ARG A 31 -2.54 -14.31 2.72
N VAL A 32 -2.36 -13.61 1.61
CA VAL A 32 -1.39 -14.02 0.57
C VAL A 32 0.05 -13.71 0.99
N LEU A 33 0.29 -12.47 1.41
CA LEU A 33 1.63 -11.90 1.57
C LEU A 33 2.30 -12.30 2.89
N VAL A 34 1.53 -12.47 3.96
CA VAL A 34 2.02 -12.79 5.31
C VAL A 34 1.76 -14.24 5.68
N GLU A 35 0.54 -14.73 5.46
CA GLU A 35 0.16 -16.10 5.83
C GLU A 35 0.57 -17.14 4.77
N GLY A 36 1.01 -16.70 3.59
CA GLY A 36 1.45 -17.58 2.51
C GLY A 36 0.33 -18.41 1.87
N LYS A 37 -0.95 -18.05 2.09
CA LYS A 37 -2.07 -18.74 1.45
C LYS A 37 -2.04 -18.53 -0.06
N SER A 38 -2.29 -19.60 -0.81
CA SER A 38 -2.39 -19.49 -2.26
C SER A 38 -3.65 -18.70 -2.66
N GLN A 39 -3.57 -17.93 -3.75
CA GLN A 39 -4.74 -17.22 -4.29
C GLN A 39 -5.86 -18.18 -4.70
N ALA A 40 -5.52 -19.44 -5.06
CA ALA A 40 -6.47 -20.49 -5.35
C ALA A 40 -7.31 -20.86 -4.12
N GLN A 41 -6.65 -21.14 -3.01
CA GLN A 41 -7.31 -21.45 -1.74
C GLN A 41 -8.21 -20.29 -1.28
N ILE A 42 -7.74 -19.05 -1.40
CA ILE A 42 -8.54 -17.88 -1.04
C ILE A 42 -9.76 -17.73 -1.95
N ALA A 43 -9.63 -18.02 -3.24
CA ALA A 43 -10.75 -18.00 -4.19
C ALA A 43 -11.85 -18.99 -3.78
N GLU A 44 -11.47 -20.20 -3.41
CA GLU A 44 -12.38 -21.24 -2.91
C GLU A 44 -13.07 -20.82 -1.61
N GLU A 45 -12.33 -20.24 -0.65
CA GLU A 45 -12.87 -19.82 0.64
C GLU A 45 -13.79 -18.58 0.56
N THR A 46 -13.59 -17.70 -0.43
CA THR A 46 -14.28 -16.38 -0.50
C THR A 46 -15.29 -16.26 -1.64
N GLY A 47 -15.29 -17.20 -2.58
CA GLY A 47 -16.06 -17.12 -3.82
C GLY A 47 -15.57 -16.05 -4.82
N LEU A 48 -14.44 -15.39 -4.53
CA LEU A 48 -13.83 -14.40 -5.43
C LEU A 48 -13.02 -15.10 -6.52
N THR A 49 -12.92 -14.48 -7.69
CA THR A 49 -12.05 -14.99 -8.76
C THR A 49 -10.57 -14.76 -8.41
N ARG A 50 -9.69 -15.65 -8.87
CA ARG A 50 -8.23 -15.50 -8.74
C ARG A 50 -7.72 -14.16 -9.29
N GLN A 51 -8.30 -13.69 -10.40
CA GLN A 51 -7.97 -12.39 -10.99
C GLN A 51 -8.30 -11.23 -10.04
N ARG A 52 -9.45 -11.27 -9.37
CA ARG A 52 -9.85 -10.24 -8.40
C ARG A 52 -8.90 -10.22 -7.19
N ILE A 53 -8.52 -11.40 -6.69
CA ILE A 53 -7.54 -11.53 -5.60
C ILE A 53 -6.18 -10.99 -6.03
N SER A 54 -5.68 -11.35 -7.22
CA SER A 54 -4.43 -10.82 -7.76
C SER A 54 -4.43 -9.29 -7.81
N LYS A 55 -5.52 -8.69 -8.29
CA LYS A 55 -5.68 -7.22 -8.33
C LYS A 55 -5.70 -6.59 -6.94
N MET A 56 -6.28 -7.25 -5.93
CA MET A 56 -6.26 -6.79 -4.54
C MET A 56 -4.83 -6.79 -3.98
N VAL A 57 -4.09 -7.88 -4.18
CA VAL A 57 -2.68 -7.99 -3.77
C VAL A 57 -1.83 -6.92 -4.45
N GLN A 58 -1.98 -6.75 -5.77
CA GLN A 58 -1.27 -5.71 -6.52
C GLN A 58 -1.55 -4.31 -5.97
N ARG A 59 -2.81 -3.98 -5.64
CA ARG A 59 -3.16 -2.68 -5.07
C ARG A 59 -2.45 -2.41 -3.74
N VAL A 60 -2.35 -3.41 -2.86
CA VAL A 60 -1.61 -3.28 -1.60
C VAL A 60 -0.12 -3.06 -1.86
N MET A 61 0.48 -3.85 -2.76
CA MET A 61 1.90 -3.68 -3.13
C MET A 61 2.17 -2.32 -3.78
N SER A 62 1.27 -1.83 -4.63
CA SER A 62 1.38 -0.50 -5.24
C SER A 62 1.30 0.60 -4.19
N ALA A 63 0.35 0.52 -3.24
CA ALA A 63 0.22 1.50 -2.16
C ALA A 63 1.44 1.49 -1.23
N ALA A 64 1.99 0.31 -0.92
CA ALA A 64 3.21 0.19 -0.11
C ALA A 64 4.41 0.91 -0.74
N ASN A 65 4.51 0.87 -2.09
CA ASN A 65 5.64 1.37 -2.87
C ASN A 65 5.39 2.73 -3.54
N GLU A 66 4.23 3.37 -3.31
CA GLU A 66 3.85 4.64 -3.94
C GLU A 66 4.82 5.77 -3.58
N PHE A 67 5.30 5.79 -2.33
CA PHE A 67 6.23 6.78 -1.80
C PHE A 67 7.51 6.14 -1.24
N PRO A 68 8.64 6.88 -1.19
CA PRO A 68 9.87 6.41 -0.55
C PRO A 68 9.62 5.90 0.88
N PRO A 69 10.38 4.91 1.37
CA PRO A 69 10.11 4.24 2.65
C PRO A 69 10.23 5.16 3.87
N ASP A 70 11.02 6.22 3.77
CA ASP A 70 11.23 7.26 4.78
C ASP A 70 10.15 8.37 4.76
N TRP A 71 9.14 8.27 3.88
CA TRP A 71 8.05 9.23 3.81
C TRP A 71 6.89 8.86 4.75
N GLU A 72 6.40 9.88 5.45
CA GLU A 72 5.26 9.80 6.37
C GLU A 72 4.03 10.47 5.77
N ARG A 73 2.85 9.88 6.03
CA ARG A 73 1.56 10.48 5.68
C ARG A 73 1.03 11.26 6.90
N VAL A 74 0.67 12.52 6.67
CA VAL A 74 0.09 13.41 7.68
C VAL A 74 -1.35 13.76 7.28
N ASP A 75 -2.31 13.53 8.18
CA ASP A 75 -3.73 13.88 8.00
C ASP A 75 -4.13 14.95 9.05
N GLU A 76 -3.96 16.24 8.72
CA GLU A 76 -4.13 17.37 9.66
C GLU A 76 -5.07 18.46 9.12
N TRP A 77 -5.78 19.16 10.01
CA TRP A 77 -6.62 20.32 9.67
C TRP A 77 -5.83 21.63 9.75
N MET A 78 -5.94 22.49 8.73
CA MET A 78 -5.21 23.76 8.68
C MET A 78 -5.94 24.82 7.85
N PRO A 79 -5.65 26.12 8.05
CA PRO A 79 -6.18 27.20 7.21
C PRO A 79 -5.83 27.02 5.72
N PRO A 80 -6.67 27.50 4.79
CA PRO A 80 -6.48 27.30 3.35
C PRO A 80 -5.12 27.75 2.81
N GLU A 81 -4.60 28.88 3.29
CA GLU A 81 -3.30 29.40 2.84
C GLU A 81 -2.15 28.46 3.23
N LEU A 82 -2.19 27.90 4.45
CA LEU A 82 -1.19 26.94 4.90
C LEU A 82 -1.30 25.63 4.12
N ALA A 83 -2.52 25.13 3.89
CA ALA A 83 -2.76 23.96 3.07
C ALA A 83 -2.18 24.11 1.66
N MET A 84 -2.33 25.29 1.06
CA MET A 84 -1.80 25.58 -0.27
C MET A 84 -0.26 25.52 -0.29
N ARG A 85 0.40 26.08 0.73
CA ARG A 85 1.87 26.03 0.88
C ARG A 85 2.37 24.60 1.09
N VAL A 86 1.74 23.83 1.98
CA VAL A 86 2.10 22.43 2.24
C VAL A 86 1.94 21.58 0.98
N ARG A 87 0.86 21.78 0.21
CA ARG A 87 0.66 21.07 -1.06
C ARG A 87 1.76 21.39 -2.08
N ALA A 88 2.19 22.64 -2.19
CA ALA A 88 3.27 23.04 -3.10
C ALA A 88 4.60 22.37 -2.72
N LEU A 89 4.98 22.42 -1.44
CA LEU A 89 6.19 21.76 -0.92
C LEU A 89 6.15 20.25 -1.15
N ALA A 90 5.01 19.61 -0.88
CA ALA A 90 4.84 18.18 -1.12
C ALA A 90 4.92 17.80 -2.60
N ALA A 91 4.45 18.66 -3.52
CA ALA A 91 4.55 18.43 -4.95
C ALA A 91 6.00 18.52 -5.43
N GLU A 92 6.75 19.54 -4.99
CA GLU A 92 8.17 19.70 -5.31
C GLU A 92 9.00 18.49 -4.82
N ALA A 93 8.80 18.08 -3.57
CA ALA A 93 9.48 16.90 -3.01
C ALA A 93 9.21 15.62 -3.82
N ARG A 94 8.00 15.46 -4.40
CA ARG A 94 7.67 14.30 -5.24
C ARG A 94 8.41 14.34 -6.57
N THR A 95 8.49 15.50 -7.20
CA THR A 95 9.25 15.68 -8.45
C THR A 95 10.72 15.33 -8.23
N THR A 96 11.35 15.87 -7.18
CA THR A 96 12.73 15.55 -6.83
C THR A 96 12.94 14.06 -6.53
N ALA A 97 11.99 13.42 -5.85
CA ALA A 97 12.06 11.98 -5.57
C ALA A 97 11.91 11.13 -6.84
N GLN A 98 11.11 11.57 -7.82
CA GLN A 98 10.96 10.90 -9.11
C GLN A 98 12.20 11.03 -9.98
N GLU A 99 12.84 12.20 -10.00
CA GLU A 99 14.11 12.43 -10.71
C GLU A 99 15.21 11.50 -10.18
N LYS A 100 15.34 11.38 -8.85
CA LYS A 100 16.28 10.46 -8.21
C LYS A 100 16.00 8.98 -8.47
N LYS A 101 14.77 8.60 -8.81
CA LYS A 101 14.42 7.21 -9.19
C LYS A 101 14.86 6.85 -10.62
N HIS A 102 15.14 7.84 -11.47
CA HIS A 102 15.48 7.65 -12.89
C HIS A 102 16.92 8.06 -13.24
N ALA A 103 17.68 8.57 -12.27
CA ALA A 103 19.11 8.85 -12.37
C ALA A 103 19.93 7.65 -11.87
#